data_AF-A0A934W0B0-F1
#
_entry.id   AF-A0A934W0B0-F1
#
_cell.length_a   1.000
_cell.length_b   1.000
_cell.length_c   1.000
_cell.angle_alpha   90.00
_cell.angle_beta   90.00
_cell.angle_gamma   90.00
#
_symmetry.space_group_name_H-M   'P 1'
#
loop_
_entity.id
_entity.type
_entity.pdbx_description
1 polymer ?
#
loop_
_entity_poly.entity_id
_entity_poly.type
_entity_poly.pdbx_seq_one_letter_code
_entity_poly.pdbx_strand_id
1 'polypeptide(L)'
;MAMPVYSLPVANGQATKQSHDSEMNRVIAEILARSAKAFFSRNSAAEFGQANLPTQLGLITTIEGDWIASRAPGLFADDPLFAPDDPDSPTNGPWWGVRARVPTSQLFERVLPEAEPENGGMVPLIAAGERVLMWVDEDGNVAGHGLAAGTVDVEGTEPSYVPILAAGEQVFMWLHDGEVMFPGKAAPDPAQDAAFTYSDNNNLHRWRTAISKVELGEPGAKAKIALIGDSWIEQAPIPRALYNLLAKDYEMAGGGFRSGVQHFEFVPGVTWTATGWDQTDGSNQSVFPYGAGPDGNSTWTTGTTAAIQYLDFEATDIQIVYRHHGGSFRYSIDGGAYVEVVCNNSQSRAVINISGLADGPHSLRLDVTNNTGGGTVVIDYIYTTRAPVAGVQVLKLGNGGTAGFWVKNYTQYLTTPLAEMQPDVVVVVLGTNDYRSANSPPSVYVEALQQIVDACHLAVPDIGFVFVVPSESQGPAVTPLADYRDALWNWAIPRGHQVISLLDRWPGFPTANAAGLWRDQSHVSDPLGATMIAKTLVELSLKG
;
A
#
# COMPACT_ATOMS: atom_id res chain seq x y z
N MET A 1 10.37 -24.97 48.36
CA MET A 1 11.28 -25.48 47.31
C MET A 1 12.06 -24.30 46.77
N ALA A 2 13.39 -24.37 46.78
CA ALA A 2 14.23 -23.32 46.22
C ALA A 2 14.01 -23.22 44.71
N MET A 3 13.82 -21.99 44.19
CA MET A 3 13.77 -21.77 42.74
C MET A 3 15.16 -22.04 42.15
N PRO A 4 15.28 -22.80 41.04
CA PRO A 4 16.56 -23.04 40.41
C PRO A 4 17.04 -21.74 39.77
N VAL A 5 18.15 -21.20 40.27
CA VAL A 5 18.88 -20.12 39.63
C VAL A 5 19.67 -20.72 38.47
N TYR A 6 19.26 -20.42 37.23
CA TYR A 6 20.04 -20.74 36.04
C TYR A 6 21.09 -19.66 35.84
N SER A 7 22.29 -19.89 36.37
CA SER A 7 23.47 -19.12 35.99
C SER A 7 24.01 -19.67 34.68
N LEU A 8 24.03 -18.85 33.63
CA LEU A 8 24.74 -19.16 32.38
C LEU A 8 26.23 -19.33 32.70
N PRO A 9 26.88 -20.45 32.31
CA PRO A 9 28.32 -20.53 32.38
C PRO A 9 28.87 -19.58 31.32
N VAL A 10 29.48 -18.47 31.76
CA VAL A 10 30.32 -17.65 30.90
C VAL A 10 31.58 -18.47 30.63
N ALA A 11 31.52 -19.33 29.61
CA ALA A 11 32.70 -19.95 29.06
C ALA A 11 33.51 -18.84 28.37
N ASN A 12 34.75 -18.66 28.83
CA ASN A 12 35.76 -17.86 28.15
C ASN A 12 35.97 -18.41 26.73
N GLY A 13 35.26 -17.84 25.76
CA GLY A 13 35.36 -18.21 24.35
C GLY A 13 34.06 -17.87 23.63
N GLN A 14 34.13 -17.02 22.61
CA GLN A 14 32.98 -16.52 21.85
C GLN A 14 32.05 -17.65 21.40
N ALA A 15 30.88 -17.76 22.04
CA ALA A 15 29.78 -18.57 21.52
C ALA A 15 29.25 -17.87 20.26
N THR A 16 29.39 -18.52 19.10
CA THR A 16 28.84 -18.02 17.84
C THR A 16 27.31 -17.92 17.91
N LYS A 17 26.69 -16.95 17.23
CA LYS A 17 25.22 -16.78 17.16
C LYS A 17 24.47 -18.10 16.93
N GLN A 18 25.05 -18.99 16.13
CA GLN A 18 24.50 -20.31 15.81
C GLN A 18 24.40 -21.27 17.01
N SER A 19 25.29 -21.20 18.00
CA SER A 19 25.19 -22.02 19.23
C SER A 19 24.18 -21.45 20.22
N HIS A 20 24.00 -20.13 20.22
CA HIS A 20 23.00 -19.46 21.05
C HIS A 20 21.57 -19.70 20.54
N ASP A 21 21.38 -19.61 19.22
CA ASP A 21 20.10 -19.91 18.56
C ASP A 21 19.74 -21.40 18.72
N SER A 22 20.72 -22.30 18.66
CA SER A 22 20.49 -23.74 18.86
C SER A 22 20.04 -24.07 20.30
N GLU A 23 20.64 -23.43 21.31
CA GLU A 23 20.29 -23.65 22.71
C GLU A 23 18.95 -22.98 23.08
N MET A 24 18.66 -21.80 22.53
CA MET A 24 17.37 -21.13 22.70
C MET A 24 16.23 -21.93 22.05
N ASN A 25 16.46 -22.50 20.87
CA ASN A 25 15.50 -23.39 20.22
C ASN A 25 15.28 -24.69 21.03
N ARG A 26 16.32 -25.23 21.69
CA ARG A 26 16.19 -26.38 22.59
C ARG A 26 15.31 -26.05 23.80
N VAL A 27 15.52 -24.90 24.43
CA VAL A 27 14.74 -24.45 25.61
C VAL A 27 13.28 -24.15 25.22
N ILE A 28 13.03 -23.49 24.09
CA ILE A 28 11.69 -23.24 23.58
C ILE A 28 10.98 -24.56 23.27
N ALA A 29 11.67 -25.52 22.65
CA ALA A 29 11.12 -26.85 22.38
C ALA A 29 10.77 -27.60 23.68
N GLU A 30 11.57 -27.48 24.74
CA GLU A 30 11.28 -28.09 26.05
C GLU A 30 10.10 -27.42 26.77
N ILE A 31 9.92 -26.11 26.64
CA ILE A 31 8.77 -25.38 27.19
C ILE A 31 7.48 -25.73 26.44
N LEU A 32 7.53 -25.75 25.11
CA LEU A 32 6.38 -26.11 24.27
C LEU A 32 5.99 -27.58 24.46
N ALA A 33 6.95 -28.48 24.65
CA ALA A 33 6.71 -29.90 24.95
C ALA A 33 6.00 -30.12 26.30
N ARG A 34 6.00 -29.12 27.19
CA ARG A 34 5.37 -29.13 28.52
C ARG A 34 4.09 -28.30 28.64
N SER A 35 3.68 -27.65 27.55
CA SER A 35 2.49 -26.78 27.53
C SER A 35 1.18 -27.57 27.63
N ALA A 36 0.07 -26.89 27.90
CA ALA A 36 -1.26 -27.51 27.90
C ALA A 36 -1.79 -27.65 26.46
N LYS A 37 -2.61 -28.68 26.20
CA LYS A 37 -3.25 -28.88 24.89
C LYS A 37 -4.77 -28.77 25.00
N ALA A 38 -5.39 -28.06 24.06
CA ALA A 38 -6.84 -27.88 24.02
C ALA A 38 -7.45 -28.56 22.79
N PHE A 39 -8.66 -29.08 22.96
CA PHE A 39 -9.44 -29.72 21.91
C PHE A 39 -10.89 -29.25 21.95
N PHE A 40 -11.49 -29.08 20.78
CA PHE A 40 -12.86 -28.60 20.64
C PHE A 40 -13.91 -29.63 21.09
N SER A 41 -13.54 -30.89 21.24
CA SER A 41 -14.39 -31.92 21.82
C SER A 41 -13.58 -33.05 22.45
N ARG A 42 -14.19 -33.77 23.39
CA ARG A 42 -13.63 -35.03 23.93
C ARG A 42 -13.30 -36.03 22.80
N ASN A 43 -14.18 -36.19 21.82
CA ASN A 43 -13.97 -37.10 20.70
C ASN A 43 -12.74 -36.70 19.87
N SER A 44 -12.56 -35.41 19.58
CA SER A 44 -11.37 -34.94 18.85
C SER A 44 -10.07 -35.16 19.62
N ALA A 45 -10.11 -35.12 20.96
CA ALA A 45 -8.97 -35.42 21.80
C ALA A 45 -8.67 -36.93 21.86
N ALA A 46 -9.70 -37.77 21.83
CA ALA A 46 -9.58 -39.23 21.77
C ALA A 46 -9.07 -39.70 20.40
N GLU A 47 -9.65 -39.21 19.30
CA GLU A 47 -9.23 -39.47 17.91
C GLU A 47 -7.80 -39.02 17.65
N PHE A 48 -7.36 -37.93 18.29
CA PHE A 48 -5.96 -37.49 18.22
C PHE A 48 -5.01 -38.56 18.79
N GLY A 49 -5.46 -39.38 19.75
CA GLY A 49 -4.72 -40.53 20.27
C GLY A 49 -3.57 -40.17 21.21
N GLN A 50 -3.37 -40.99 22.24
CA GLN A 50 -2.33 -40.76 23.25
C GLN A 50 -0.91 -40.83 22.66
N ALA A 51 -0.67 -41.70 21.67
CA ALA A 51 0.63 -41.85 21.01
C ALA A 51 1.11 -40.57 20.31
N ASN A 52 0.19 -39.66 19.96
CA ASN A 52 0.50 -38.40 19.28
C ASN A 52 0.68 -37.22 20.25
N LEU A 53 0.47 -37.42 21.56
CA LEU A 53 0.66 -36.38 22.57
C LEU A 53 2.15 -36.24 22.94
N PRO A 54 2.62 -35.02 23.30
CA PRO A 54 3.95 -34.83 23.85
C PRO A 54 4.17 -35.69 25.11
N THR A 55 5.37 -36.27 25.23
CA THR A 55 5.73 -37.17 26.35
C THR A 55 5.75 -36.50 27.72
N GLN A 56 5.74 -35.16 27.78
CA GLN A 56 5.73 -34.35 29.01
C GLN A 56 4.58 -33.34 29.05
N LEU A 57 3.39 -33.69 28.54
CA LEU A 57 2.23 -32.79 28.56
C LEU A 57 1.71 -32.54 29.99
N GLY A 58 1.40 -31.29 30.33
CA GLY A 58 0.92 -30.91 31.66
C GLY A 58 -0.59 -31.03 31.87
N LEU A 59 -1.40 -30.69 30.87
CA LEU A 59 -2.87 -30.64 30.95
C LEU A 59 -3.52 -30.84 29.58
N ILE A 60 -4.69 -31.48 29.54
CA ILE A 60 -5.59 -31.48 28.39
C ILE A 60 -6.88 -30.75 28.76
N THR A 61 -7.36 -29.86 27.90
CA THR A 61 -8.67 -29.20 28.05
C THR A 61 -9.59 -29.60 26.91
N THR A 62 -10.82 -30.01 27.22
CA THR A 62 -11.85 -30.39 26.25
C THR A 62 -13.14 -29.62 26.52
N ILE A 63 -13.88 -29.33 25.43
CA ILE A 63 -15.26 -28.82 25.52
C ILE A 63 -16.21 -30.01 25.42
N GLU A 64 -17.10 -30.16 26.41
CA GLU A 64 -17.96 -31.33 26.62
C GLU A 64 -19.39 -30.87 26.89
N GLY A 65 -20.11 -30.54 25.81
CA GLY A 65 -21.44 -29.93 25.92
C GLY A 65 -21.34 -28.58 26.62
N ASP A 66 -22.09 -28.40 27.71
CA ASP A 66 -22.11 -27.18 28.52
C ASP A 66 -20.94 -27.11 29.52
N TRP A 67 -19.86 -27.85 29.31
CA TRP A 67 -18.76 -27.95 30.28
C TRP A 67 -17.40 -27.79 29.62
N ILE A 68 -16.49 -27.10 30.31
CA ILE A 68 -15.07 -27.16 30.02
C ILE A 68 -14.45 -28.15 31.01
N ALA A 69 -13.87 -29.22 30.50
CA ALA A 69 -13.21 -30.25 31.30
C ALA A 69 -11.69 -30.08 31.21
N SER A 70 -11.05 -29.93 32.37
CA SER A 70 -9.60 -29.94 32.54
C SER A 70 -9.17 -31.32 32.98
N ARG A 71 -8.20 -31.93 32.28
CA ARG A 71 -7.78 -33.33 32.42
C ARG A 71 -6.28 -33.40 32.70
N ALA A 72 -5.86 -34.27 33.62
CA ALA A 72 -4.47 -34.39 34.05
C ALA A 72 -3.97 -35.84 33.95
N PRO A 73 -2.66 -36.04 33.69
CA PRO A 73 -2.10 -37.37 33.52
C PRO A 73 -2.07 -38.13 34.86
N GLY A 74 -2.35 -39.44 34.82
CA GLY A 74 -2.37 -40.32 35.99
C GLY A 74 -3.65 -40.27 36.82
N LEU A 75 -4.71 -39.58 36.35
CA LEU A 75 -6.02 -39.61 37.00
C LEU A 75 -6.91 -40.71 36.41
N PHE A 76 -7.39 -41.60 37.28
CA PHE A 76 -8.17 -42.80 36.92
C PHE A 76 -9.68 -42.66 37.19
N ALA A 77 -10.08 -41.63 37.93
CA ALA A 77 -11.47 -41.40 38.33
C ALA A 77 -12.16 -40.43 37.36
N ASP A 78 -13.43 -40.69 37.10
CA ASP A 78 -14.37 -39.89 36.28
C ASP A 78 -13.92 -39.68 34.81
N ASP A 79 -14.49 -40.50 33.92
CA ASP A 79 -14.42 -40.38 32.46
C ASP A 79 -13.00 -40.17 31.89
N PRO A 80 -12.07 -41.16 31.96
CA PRO A 80 -10.73 -41.00 31.41
C PRO A 80 -10.76 -40.91 29.87
N LEU A 81 -9.92 -40.03 29.31
CA LEU A 81 -9.90 -39.77 27.87
C LEU A 81 -9.38 -40.98 27.04
N PHE A 82 -8.44 -41.73 27.61
CA PHE A 82 -7.93 -42.99 27.06
C PHE A 82 -8.16 -44.02 28.17
N ALA A 83 -8.90 -45.10 27.93
CA ALA A 83 -9.33 -46.07 28.96
C ALA A 83 -8.56 -47.40 28.84
N PRO A 84 -8.50 -48.25 29.89
CA PRO A 84 -7.65 -49.46 29.88
C PRO A 84 -7.99 -50.51 28.84
N ASP A 85 -9.18 -50.41 28.24
CA ASP A 85 -9.73 -51.23 27.18
C ASP A 85 -9.66 -50.59 25.78
N ASP A 86 -9.07 -49.40 25.66
CA ASP A 86 -8.80 -48.75 24.37
C ASP A 86 -7.66 -49.50 23.64
N PRO A 87 -7.93 -50.09 22.46
CA PRO A 87 -6.95 -50.90 21.72
C PRO A 87 -5.73 -50.10 21.25
N ASP A 88 -5.80 -48.78 21.22
CA ASP A 88 -4.71 -47.87 20.87
C ASP A 88 -3.98 -47.30 22.11
N SER A 89 -4.43 -47.65 23.32
CA SER A 89 -3.79 -47.25 24.57
C SER A 89 -2.58 -48.15 24.84
N PRO A 90 -1.34 -47.61 24.91
CA PRO A 90 -0.20 -48.39 25.36
C PRO A 90 -0.51 -48.83 26.79
N THR A 91 -0.55 -50.14 27.02
CA THR A 91 -1.01 -50.81 28.26
C THR A 91 -0.28 -50.42 29.55
N ASN A 92 0.55 -49.37 29.54
CA ASN A 92 1.20 -48.74 30.70
C ASN A 92 1.46 -47.21 30.53
N GLY A 93 0.61 -46.45 29.81
CA GLY A 93 0.76 -44.99 29.61
C GLY A 93 -0.17 -44.12 30.48
N PRO A 94 0.13 -42.82 30.73
CA PRO A 94 -0.63 -42.00 31.67
C PRO A 94 -2.07 -41.73 31.20
N TRP A 95 -3.04 -42.11 32.03
CA TRP A 95 -4.47 -41.91 31.88
C TRP A 95 -4.86 -40.44 32.10
N TRP A 96 -5.84 -39.91 31.36
CA TRP A 96 -6.23 -38.50 31.45
C TRP A 96 -7.66 -38.33 31.96
N GLY A 97 -7.83 -38.54 33.26
CA GLY A 97 -9.08 -38.32 33.99
C GLY A 97 -9.40 -36.83 34.19
N VAL A 98 -10.69 -36.54 34.42
CA VAL A 98 -11.16 -35.18 34.67
C VAL A 98 -10.64 -34.70 36.03
N ARG A 99 -9.83 -33.65 36.00
CA ARG A 99 -9.38 -32.92 37.19
C ARG A 99 -10.40 -31.89 37.65
N ALA A 100 -11.08 -31.23 36.71
CA ALA A 100 -12.14 -30.26 36.99
C ALA A 100 -13.11 -30.16 35.81
N ARG A 101 -14.39 -29.97 36.11
CA ARG A 101 -15.44 -29.63 35.14
C ARG A 101 -16.06 -28.30 35.56
N VAL A 102 -16.04 -27.33 34.65
CA VAL A 102 -16.66 -26.02 34.87
C VAL A 102 -17.82 -25.88 33.90
N PRO A 103 -19.07 -25.65 34.37
CA PRO A 103 -20.18 -25.44 33.46
C PRO A 103 -20.01 -24.06 32.82
N THR A 104 -20.19 -23.99 31.51
CA THR A 104 -20.10 -22.77 30.72
C THR A 104 -21.08 -21.72 31.23
N SER A 105 -22.26 -22.12 31.72
CA SER A 105 -23.25 -21.24 32.35
C SER A 105 -22.78 -20.65 33.69
N GLN A 106 -22.11 -21.42 34.57
CA GLN A 106 -21.58 -20.88 35.83
C GLN A 106 -20.37 -19.97 35.64
N LEU A 107 -19.70 -20.04 34.49
CA LEU A 107 -18.66 -19.09 34.11
C LEU A 107 -19.22 -17.67 33.94
N PHE A 108 -20.51 -17.55 33.59
CA PHE A 108 -21.22 -16.28 33.45
C PHE A 108 -22.12 -15.94 34.65
N GLU A 109 -22.75 -16.92 35.31
CA GLU A 109 -23.66 -16.68 36.45
C GLU A 109 -22.96 -16.31 37.77
N ARG A 110 -21.69 -16.67 37.97
CA ARG A 110 -20.94 -16.31 39.19
C ARG A 110 -20.38 -14.88 39.17
N VAL A 111 -20.52 -14.14 38.07
CA VAL A 111 -19.80 -12.87 37.86
C VAL A 111 -20.71 -11.64 37.90
N LEU A 112 -22.04 -11.75 37.78
CA LEU A 112 -22.91 -10.56 37.55
C LEU A 112 -24.24 -10.54 38.32
N PRO A 113 -24.44 -9.58 39.26
CA PRO A 113 -25.77 -9.31 39.83
C PRO A 113 -26.62 -8.39 38.93
N GLU A 114 -27.94 -8.38 39.15
CA GLU A 114 -28.90 -7.46 38.52
C GLU A 114 -28.76 -6.03 39.05
N ALA A 115 -28.90 -5.02 38.18
CA ALA A 115 -28.85 -3.63 38.59
C ALA A 115 -30.20 -3.20 39.18
N GLU A 116 -30.20 -2.70 40.40
CA GLU A 116 -31.27 -1.83 40.92
C GLU A 116 -30.80 -0.38 40.74
N PRO A 117 -31.42 0.41 39.84
CA PRO A 117 -30.96 1.73 39.47
C PRO A 117 -31.52 2.80 40.42
N GLU A 118 -31.28 2.70 41.73
CA GLU A 118 -31.72 3.73 42.68
C GLU A 118 -30.73 3.92 43.84
N ASN A 119 -29.64 4.66 43.61
CA ASN A 119 -29.18 5.76 44.48
C ASN A 119 -27.81 6.30 44.03
N GLY A 120 -27.77 7.61 43.79
CA GLY A 120 -26.56 8.43 43.92
C GLY A 120 -25.46 8.19 42.90
N GLY A 121 -25.57 8.84 41.73
CA GLY A 121 -24.37 9.32 41.05
C GLY A 121 -23.51 8.34 40.25
N MET A 122 -23.88 7.07 40.19
CA MET A 122 -23.06 6.05 39.52
C MET A 122 -23.47 5.80 38.07
N VAL A 123 -22.50 5.78 37.16
CA VAL A 123 -22.67 5.56 35.71
C VAL A 123 -22.20 4.14 35.34
N PRO A 124 -23.01 3.34 34.60
CA PRO A 124 -22.62 2.00 34.20
C PRO A 124 -21.54 2.01 33.11
N LEU A 125 -20.40 1.36 33.36
CA LEU A 125 -19.24 1.29 32.46
C LEU A 125 -19.26 0.04 31.57
N ILE A 126 -19.67 -1.11 32.11
CA ILE A 126 -19.85 -2.36 31.36
C ILE A 126 -21.16 -2.99 31.80
N ALA A 127 -22.06 -3.30 30.87
CA ALA A 127 -23.37 -3.88 31.17
C ALA A 127 -23.76 -4.98 30.17
N ALA A 128 -24.55 -5.94 30.64
CA ALA A 128 -25.17 -7.00 29.85
C ALA A 128 -26.67 -7.04 30.16
N GLY A 129 -27.48 -6.40 29.31
CA GLY A 129 -28.89 -6.17 29.57
C GLY A 129 -29.09 -5.20 30.74
N GLU A 130 -29.99 -5.54 31.67
CA GLU A 130 -30.24 -4.77 32.91
C GLU A 130 -29.21 -5.05 34.02
N ARG A 131 -28.08 -5.69 33.70
CA ARG A 131 -27.03 -6.03 34.66
C ARG A 131 -25.76 -5.26 34.36
N VAL A 132 -25.17 -4.63 35.38
CA VAL A 132 -23.97 -3.79 35.24
C VAL A 132 -22.80 -4.43 35.99
N LEU A 133 -21.70 -4.60 35.28
CA LEU A 133 -20.48 -5.32 35.64
C LEU A 133 -19.45 -4.40 36.34
N MET A 134 -19.41 -3.13 35.93
CA MET A 134 -18.56 -2.10 36.51
C MET A 134 -19.29 -0.75 36.49
N TRP A 135 -19.07 0.03 37.54
CA TRP A 135 -19.64 1.35 37.75
C TRP A 135 -18.51 2.38 37.82
N VAL A 136 -18.82 3.62 37.46
CA VAL A 136 -17.99 4.79 37.78
C VAL A 136 -18.80 5.68 38.71
N ASP A 137 -18.24 6.03 39.86
CA ASP A 137 -18.88 6.98 40.80
C ASP A 137 -18.67 8.45 40.38
N GLU A 138 -19.31 9.38 41.08
CA GLU A 138 -19.25 10.83 40.77
C GLU A 138 -17.84 11.42 40.88
N ASP A 139 -16.94 10.75 41.61
CA ASP A 139 -15.55 11.15 41.82
C ASP A 139 -14.60 10.48 40.80
N GLY A 140 -15.13 9.70 39.85
CA GLY A 140 -14.37 9.05 38.78
C GLY A 140 -13.74 7.71 39.16
N ASN A 141 -14.07 7.15 40.32
CA ASN A 141 -13.52 5.87 40.75
C ASN A 141 -14.29 4.71 40.12
N VAL A 142 -13.55 3.71 39.64
CA VAL A 142 -14.11 2.48 39.08
C VAL A 142 -14.42 1.50 40.20
N ALA A 143 -15.69 1.21 40.42
CA ALA A 143 -16.16 0.21 41.36
C ALA A 143 -16.68 -1.02 40.62
N GLY A 144 -16.13 -2.20 40.93
CA GLY A 144 -16.53 -3.48 40.34
C GLY A 144 -16.64 -4.57 41.41
N HIS A 145 -17.67 -5.41 41.32
CA HIS A 145 -17.88 -6.47 42.30
C HIS A 145 -16.80 -7.55 42.15
N GLY A 146 -15.96 -7.73 43.19
CA GLY A 146 -14.83 -8.67 43.18
C GLY A 146 -13.43 -8.03 43.26
N LEU A 147 -13.34 -6.70 43.24
CA LEU A 147 -12.12 -6.00 43.65
C LEU A 147 -12.01 -6.05 45.17
N ALA A 148 -10.92 -6.62 45.70
CA ALA A 148 -10.72 -6.78 47.13
C ALA A 148 -10.66 -5.41 47.84
N ALA A 149 -11.21 -5.32 49.05
CA ALA A 149 -10.98 -4.16 49.92
C ALA A 149 -9.47 -4.06 50.24
N GLY A 150 -8.78 -3.15 49.57
CA GLY A 150 -7.33 -2.98 49.68
C GLY A 150 -6.56 -2.95 48.36
N THR A 151 -7.20 -2.76 47.20
CA THR A 151 -6.47 -2.36 45.99
C THR A 151 -5.80 -1.02 46.24
N VAL A 152 -4.48 -1.04 46.35
CA VAL A 152 -3.64 0.13 46.64
C VAL A 152 -3.42 0.90 45.35
N ASP A 153 -3.48 2.23 45.44
CA ASP A 153 -3.08 3.15 44.38
C ASP A 153 -1.73 2.76 43.78
N VAL A 154 -1.65 2.81 42.45
CA VAL A 154 -0.36 2.82 41.76
C VAL A 154 0.23 4.21 41.97
N GLU A 155 1.04 4.34 43.02
CA GLU A 155 1.74 5.59 43.33
C GLU A 155 2.68 5.95 42.17
N GLY A 156 2.36 7.02 41.43
CA GLY A 156 3.25 7.59 40.41
C GLY A 156 2.66 7.83 39.02
N THR A 157 1.38 7.55 38.76
CA THR A 157 0.72 7.96 37.51
C THR A 157 -0.02 9.28 37.71
N GLU A 158 0.17 10.24 36.79
CA GLU A 158 -0.63 11.45 36.80
C GLU A 158 -2.14 11.11 36.81
N PRO A 159 -2.97 11.85 37.57
CA PRO A 159 -4.35 11.48 37.92
C PRO A 159 -5.32 11.36 36.74
N SER A 160 -4.86 11.58 35.51
CA SER A 160 -5.65 11.52 34.30
C SER A 160 -5.61 10.15 33.61
N TYR A 161 -4.70 9.23 33.92
CA TYR A 161 -4.63 7.92 33.26
C TYR A 161 -4.73 6.76 34.26
N VAL A 162 -5.85 6.02 34.23
CA VAL A 162 -6.11 4.87 35.12
C VAL A 162 -5.99 3.55 34.34
N PRO A 163 -5.12 2.61 34.72
CA PRO A 163 -4.99 1.33 34.00
C PRO A 163 -6.19 0.40 34.25
N ILE A 164 -6.81 -0.11 33.18
CA ILE A 164 -7.98 -1.02 33.20
C ILE A 164 -7.55 -2.50 33.04
N LEU A 165 -6.55 -2.79 32.20
CA LEU A 165 -6.04 -4.16 31.97
C LEU A 165 -4.52 -4.10 31.81
N ALA A 166 -3.77 -4.99 32.48
CA ALA A 166 -2.30 -5.02 32.43
C ALA A 166 -1.74 -6.45 32.54
N ALA A 167 -0.55 -6.70 32.00
CA ALA A 167 0.26 -7.88 32.30
C ALA A 167 1.72 -7.46 32.55
N GLY A 168 2.20 -7.71 33.77
CA GLY A 168 3.50 -7.21 34.22
C GLY A 168 3.51 -5.69 34.26
N GLU A 169 4.58 -5.08 33.76
CA GLU A 169 4.72 -3.61 33.66
C GLU A 169 4.00 -3.01 32.44
N GLN A 170 3.34 -3.84 31.62
CA GLN A 170 2.62 -3.39 30.43
C GLN A 170 1.12 -3.29 30.70
N VAL A 171 0.55 -2.12 30.47
CA VAL A 171 -0.89 -1.87 30.52
C VAL A 171 -1.46 -1.98 29.10
N PHE A 172 -2.52 -2.76 28.93
CA PHE A 172 -3.25 -3.07 27.70
C PHE A 172 -4.54 -2.27 27.51
N MET A 173 -5.03 -1.57 28.54
CA MET A 173 -6.19 -0.66 28.45
C MET A 173 -6.09 0.41 29.55
N TRP A 174 -6.44 1.66 29.25
CA TRP A 174 -6.47 2.79 30.18
C TRP A 174 -7.86 3.46 30.19
N LEU A 175 -8.18 4.20 31.25
CA LEU A 175 -9.29 5.14 31.34
C LEU A 175 -8.70 6.55 31.43
N HIS A 176 -9.13 7.46 30.55
CA HIS A 176 -8.74 8.86 30.56
C HIS A 176 -9.98 9.72 30.27
N ASP A 177 -10.30 10.66 31.15
CA ASP A 177 -11.47 11.56 31.03
C ASP A 177 -12.81 10.85 30.72
N GLY A 178 -13.01 9.65 31.28
CA GLY A 178 -14.22 8.84 31.09
C GLY A 178 -14.24 7.99 29.82
N GLU A 179 -13.16 8.01 29.02
CA GLU A 179 -13.00 7.22 27.80
C GLU A 179 -12.04 6.04 28.00
N VAL A 180 -12.40 4.88 27.41
CA VAL A 180 -11.56 3.66 27.42
C VAL A 180 -10.56 3.72 26.27
N MET A 181 -9.28 3.67 26.61
CA MET A 181 -8.14 3.83 25.71
C MET A 181 -7.38 2.51 25.58
N PHE A 182 -7.10 2.06 24.36
CA PHE A 182 -6.23 0.90 24.09
C PHE A 182 -4.81 1.41 23.75
N PRO A 183 -3.73 0.92 24.39
CA PRO A 183 -2.38 1.17 23.93
C PRO A 183 -2.22 0.48 22.58
N GLY A 184 -2.12 1.31 21.55
CA GLY A 184 -2.28 0.90 20.16
C GLY A 184 -3.62 1.34 19.55
N LYS A 185 -4.00 2.62 19.73
CA LYS A 185 -4.01 3.65 18.67
C LYS A 185 -4.68 4.88 19.28
N ALA A 186 -3.96 5.98 19.42
CA ALA A 186 -4.60 7.26 19.73
C ALA A 186 -5.69 7.53 18.68
N ALA A 187 -6.72 8.34 19.01
CA ALA A 187 -7.35 9.12 17.95
C ALA A 187 -6.21 9.75 17.15
N PRO A 188 -6.15 9.59 15.82
CA PRO A 188 -4.95 9.86 15.07
C PRO A 188 -4.47 11.25 15.43
N ASP A 189 -3.35 11.33 16.14
CA ASP A 189 -2.54 12.52 16.17
C ASP A 189 -1.82 12.47 14.81
N PRO A 190 -2.22 13.28 13.81
CA PRO A 190 -1.59 13.25 12.51
C PRO A 190 -0.07 13.52 12.59
N ALA A 191 0.43 14.07 13.71
CA ALA A 191 1.85 14.28 13.94
C ALA A 191 2.58 13.07 14.57
N GLN A 192 1.90 12.16 15.28
CA GLN A 192 2.55 11.03 15.97
C GLN A 192 2.24 9.63 15.41
N ASP A 193 1.12 9.46 14.69
CA ASP A 193 0.85 8.25 13.89
C ASP A 193 1.59 8.27 12.53
N ALA A 194 2.48 9.25 12.39
CA ALA A 194 3.26 9.59 11.20
C ALA A 194 4.27 8.52 10.73
N ALA A 195 4.27 7.33 11.34
CA ALA A 195 5.21 6.25 11.05
C ALA A 195 4.67 5.18 10.07
N PHE A 196 3.43 5.30 9.56
CA PHE A 196 2.80 4.22 8.80
C PHE A 196 2.16 4.65 7.46
N THR A 197 2.30 3.76 6.47
CA THR A 197 1.47 3.74 5.26
C THR A 197 0.02 3.54 5.68
N TYR A 198 -0.86 4.45 5.29
CA TYR A 198 -2.30 4.21 5.39
C TYR A 198 -2.74 3.40 4.16
N SER A 199 -3.20 2.17 4.39
CA SER A 199 -3.95 1.41 3.40
C SER A 199 -5.08 0.66 4.08
N ASP A 200 -6.33 1.09 3.86
CA ASP A 200 -7.48 0.22 4.09
C ASP A 200 -7.72 -0.72 2.91
N ASN A 201 -6.94 -0.56 1.82
CA ASN A 201 -6.87 -1.43 0.66
C ASN A 201 -8.21 -1.58 -0.12
N ASN A 202 -9.30 -0.99 0.38
CA ASN A 202 -10.64 -1.16 -0.15
C ASN A 202 -10.86 -0.34 -1.43
N ASN A 203 -10.13 0.76 -1.60
CA ASN A 203 -10.25 1.65 -2.74
C ASN A 203 -9.46 1.19 -4.00
N LEU A 204 -8.65 0.13 -3.89
CA LEU A 204 -7.87 -0.42 -5.01
C LEU A 204 -8.54 -1.66 -5.64
N HIS A 205 -9.85 -1.84 -5.44
CA HIS A 205 -10.60 -3.00 -5.92
C HIS A 205 -10.48 -3.19 -7.43
N ARG A 206 -10.43 -2.10 -8.20
CA ARG A 206 -10.32 -2.15 -9.66
C ARG A 206 -8.99 -2.76 -10.10
N TRP A 207 -7.89 -2.26 -9.54
CA TRP A 207 -6.56 -2.84 -9.74
C TRP A 207 -6.50 -4.31 -9.34
N ARG A 208 -6.99 -4.65 -8.15
CA ARG A 208 -7.00 -6.02 -7.64
C ARG A 208 -7.79 -6.97 -8.54
N THR A 209 -8.96 -6.53 -8.99
CA THR A 209 -9.76 -7.29 -9.95
C THR A 209 -9.01 -7.47 -11.26
N ALA A 210 -8.42 -6.40 -11.79
CA ALA A 210 -7.70 -6.45 -13.06
C ALA A 210 -6.46 -7.36 -12.99
N ILE A 211 -5.65 -7.25 -11.93
CA ILE A 211 -4.46 -8.08 -11.77
C ILE A 211 -4.82 -9.55 -11.50
N SER A 212 -5.87 -9.85 -10.73
CA SER A 212 -6.31 -11.25 -10.55
C SER A 212 -6.79 -11.88 -11.86
N LYS A 213 -7.40 -11.12 -12.76
CA LYS A 213 -7.75 -11.62 -14.10
C LYS A 213 -6.52 -11.95 -14.94
N VAL A 214 -5.47 -11.13 -14.84
CA VAL A 214 -4.17 -11.40 -15.47
C VAL A 214 -3.55 -12.67 -14.89
N GLU A 215 -3.56 -12.84 -13.56
CA GLU A 215 -3.04 -14.03 -12.87
C GLU A 215 -3.80 -15.31 -13.25
N LEU A 216 -5.11 -15.21 -13.48
CA LEU A 216 -5.95 -16.32 -13.95
C LEU A 216 -5.78 -16.60 -15.45
N GLY A 217 -5.01 -15.79 -16.17
CA GLY A 217 -4.80 -15.94 -17.60
C GLY A 217 -6.06 -15.66 -18.43
N GLU A 218 -6.96 -14.79 -17.95
CA GLU A 218 -8.14 -14.40 -18.72
C GLU A 218 -7.69 -13.76 -20.05
N PRO A 219 -8.15 -14.27 -21.22
CA PRO A 219 -7.71 -13.76 -22.51
C PRO A 219 -7.90 -12.25 -22.67
N GLY A 220 -6.82 -11.54 -22.97
CA GLY A 220 -6.82 -10.09 -23.17
C GLY A 220 -6.99 -9.23 -21.92
N ALA A 221 -7.01 -9.84 -20.71
CA ALA A 221 -7.09 -9.10 -19.45
C ALA A 221 -5.88 -8.19 -19.25
N LYS A 222 -6.10 -6.94 -18.82
CA LYS A 222 -5.01 -5.99 -18.61
C LYS A 222 -5.18 -5.32 -17.26
N ALA A 223 -4.09 -5.24 -16.51
CA ALA A 223 -3.99 -4.42 -15.32
C ALA A 223 -3.10 -3.21 -15.62
N LYS A 224 -3.64 -2.01 -15.49
CA LYS A 224 -3.00 -0.78 -15.96
C LYS A 224 -2.73 0.18 -14.81
N ILE A 225 -1.48 0.63 -14.70
CA ILE A 225 -1.04 1.59 -13.68
C ILE A 225 -0.73 2.91 -14.37
N ALA A 226 -1.43 3.98 -14.00
CA ALA A 226 -1.06 5.33 -14.39
C ALA A 226 -0.13 5.96 -13.34
N LEU A 227 0.98 6.52 -13.77
CA LEU A 227 1.91 7.28 -12.95
C LEU A 227 1.80 8.75 -13.32
N ILE A 228 1.37 9.59 -12.40
CA ILE A 228 1.31 11.05 -12.56
C ILE A 228 2.32 11.65 -11.58
N GLY A 229 3.10 12.64 -12.01
CA GLY A 229 4.03 13.27 -11.09
C GLY A 229 5.01 14.23 -11.72
N ASP A 230 6.00 14.62 -10.92
CA ASP A 230 7.07 15.53 -11.32
C ASP A 230 8.22 14.81 -12.05
N SER A 231 9.45 15.34 -11.95
CA SER A 231 10.64 14.74 -12.55
C SER A 231 10.92 13.32 -12.05
N TRP A 232 10.39 12.92 -10.90
CA TRP A 232 10.48 11.56 -10.39
C TRP A 232 9.73 10.54 -11.26
N ILE A 233 8.65 10.97 -11.91
CA ILE A 233 7.87 10.15 -12.86
C ILE A 233 8.24 10.47 -14.31
N GLU A 234 8.60 11.71 -14.63
CA GLU A 234 9.02 12.07 -15.97
C GLU A 234 10.29 11.31 -16.38
N GLN A 235 11.28 11.23 -15.48
CA GLN A 235 12.53 10.52 -15.73
C GLN A 235 12.35 9.01 -15.71
N ALA A 236 13.24 8.30 -16.40
CA ALA A 236 13.19 6.85 -16.53
C ALA A 236 13.33 6.05 -15.22
N PRO A 237 14.16 6.43 -14.21
CA PRO A 237 14.54 5.50 -13.14
C PRO A 237 13.38 4.82 -12.41
N ILE A 238 12.43 5.58 -11.84
CA ILE A 238 11.33 5.02 -11.04
C ILE A 238 10.33 4.24 -11.92
N PRO A 239 9.80 4.79 -13.04
CA PRO A 239 8.94 4.03 -13.94
C PRO A 239 9.60 2.77 -14.51
N ARG A 240 10.91 2.83 -14.85
CA ARG A 240 11.67 1.67 -15.34
C ARG A 240 11.86 0.62 -14.27
N ALA A 241 12.16 1.02 -13.04
CA ALA A 241 12.26 0.09 -11.91
C ALA A 241 10.91 -0.61 -11.65
N LEU A 242 9.79 0.12 -11.70
CA LEU A 242 8.46 -0.46 -11.57
C LEU A 242 8.14 -1.41 -12.73
N TYR A 243 8.38 -0.99 -13.98
CA TYR A 243 8.22 -1.83 -15.17
C TYR A 243 9.01 -3.14 -15.02
N ASN A 244 10.30 -3.06 -14.66
CA ASN A 244 11.17 -4.22 -14.50
C ASN A 244 10.76 -5.14 -13.34
N LEU A 245 10.13 -4.61 -12.29
CA LEU A 245 9.59 -5.44 -11.21
C LEU A 245 8.34 -6.19 -11.66
N LEU A 246 7.41 -5.50 -12.34
CA LEU A 246 6.17 -6.10 -12.84
C LEU A 246 6.47 -7.15 -13.92
N ALA A 247 7.42 -6.87 -14.82
CA ALA A 247 7.83 -7.77 -15.89
C ALA A 247 8.48 -9.08 -15.39
N LYS A 248 8.81 -9.20 -14.10
CA LYS A 248 9.27 -10.48 -13.50
C LYS A 248 8.15 -11.46 -13.27
N ASP A 249 6.95 -10.94 -12.98
CA ASP A 249 5.80 -11.73 -12.56
C ASP A 249 4.72 -11.79 -13.64
N TYR A 250 4.67 -10.79 -14.52
CA TYR A 250 3.62 -10.63 -15.52
C TYR A 250 4.20 -10.31 -16.90
N GLU A 251 3.49 -10.73 -17.95
CA GLU A 251 3.76 -10.25 -19.30
C GLU A 251 3.38 -8.77 -19.43
N MET A 252 4.14 -8.00 -20.20
CA MET A 252 3.86 -6.58 -20.42
C MET A 252 2.94 -6.41 -21.64
N ALA A 253 1.73 -5.88 -21.42
CA ALA A 253 0.66 -5.75 -22.40
C ALA A 253 0.82 -4.53 -23.34
N GLY A 254 2.06 -4.15 -23.64
CA GLY A 254 2.46 -3.09 -24.57
C GLY A 254 3.27 -1.96 -23.93
N GLY A 255 3.79 -1.06 -24.79
CA GLY A 255 4.64 0.05 -24.39
C GLY A 255 3.95 1.14 -23.57
N GLY A 256 2.61 1.26 -23.65
CA GLY A 256 1.85 2.25 -22.90
C GLY A 256 1.93 3.64 -23.53
N PHE A 257 1.89 4.67 -22.68
CA PHE A 257 1.89 6.08 -23.06
C PHE A 257 3.29 6.60 -23.38
N ARG A 258 3.43 7.37 -24.47
CA ARG A 258 4.61 8.17 -24.83
C ARG A 258 4.18 9.58 -25.17
N SER A 259 4.65 10.54 -24.41
CA SER A 259 4.43 11.96 -24.68
C SER A 259 4.90 12.35 -26.08
N GLY A 260 4.30 13.37 -26.68
CA GLY A 260 4.72 13.91 -27.98
C GLY A 260 6.13 14.53 -27.95
N VAL A 261 6.58 15.02 -26.79
CA VAL A 261 7.95 15.56 -26.65
C VAL A 261 8.96 14.45 -26.35
N GLN A 262 10.24 14.69 -26.66
CA GLN A 262 11.29 13.72 -26.34
C GLN A 262 11.53 13.67 -24.82
N HIS A 263 11.03 12.61 -24.17
CA HIS A 263 11.29 12.32 -22.75
C HIS A 263 12.25 11.15 -22.55
N PHE A 264 12.55 10.89 -21.28
CA PHE A 264 13.28 9.71 -20.82
C PHE A 264 12.47 8.44 -21.05
N GLU A 265 12.91 7.62 -22.01
CA GLU A 265 12.36 6.29 -22.27
C GLU A 265 12.62 5.36 -21.08
N PHE A 266 11.58 4.63 -20.64
CA PHE A 266 11.62 3.78 -19.46
C PHE A 266 11.47 2.29 -19.78
N VAL A 267 10.95 1.94 -20.95
CA VAL A 267 10.86 0.55 -21.41
C VAL A 267 12.24 0.12 -21.94
N PRO A 268 12.82 -0.96 -21.40
CA PRO A 268 14.14 -1.43 -21.84
C PRO A 268 14.17 -1.76 -23.34
N GLY A 269 15.23 -1.34 -24.03
CA GLY A 269 15.46 -1.67 -25.45
C GLY A 269 14.71 -0.80 -26.45
N VAL A 270 13.73 -0.01 -26.00
CA VAL A 270 12.95 0.90 -26.85
C VAL A 270 13.68 2.21 -27.06
N THR A 271 13.50 2.82 -28.24
CA THR A 271 14.04 4.15 -28.55
C THR A 271 12.93 5.15 -28.84
N TRP A 272 12.97 6.31 -28.20
CA TRP A 272 12.08 7.46 -28.46
C TRP A 272 12.90 8.71 -28.74
N THR A 273 12.70 9.31 -29.91
CA THR A 273 13.36 10.57 -30.31
C THR A 273 12.37 11.51 -30.96
N ALA A 274 12.47 12.80 -30.64
CA ALA A 274 11.70 13.86 -31.29
C ALA A 274 12.65 15.03 -31.57
N THR A 275 12.87 15.34 -32.84
CA THR A 275 13.85 16.34 -33.28
C THR A 275 13.19 17.46 -34.07
N GLY A 276 13.62 18.70 -33.87
CA GLY A 276 13.15 19.85 -34.64
C GLY A 276 11.74 20.34 -34.29
N TRP A 277 11.21 19.91 -33.15
CA TRP A 277 9.92 20.35 -32.64
C TRP A 277 10.08 21.38 -31.53
N ASP A 278 9.13 22.31 -31.46
CA ASP A 278 8.87 23.11 -30.29
C ASP A 278 8.05 22.31 -29.26
N GLN A 279 8.03 22.78 -28.01
CA GLN A 279 7.42 22.07 -26.90
C GLN A 279 6.44 22.96 -26.13
N THR A 280 5.32 22.38 -25.75
CA THR A 280 4.46 22.88 -24.69
C THR A 280 4.81 22.11 -23.42
N ASP A 281 5.08 22.85 -22.34
CA ASP A 281 5.53 22.31 -21.06
C ASP A 281 4.67 22.88 -19.93
N GLY A 282 3.84 22.01 -19.35
CA GLY A 282 2.94 22.34 -18.26
C GLY A 282 3.62 22.79 -16.95
N SER A 283 4.92 22.58 -16.78
CA SER A 283 5.66 22.95 -15.56
C SER A 283 5.94 24.45 -15.41
N ASN A 284 5.70 25.25 -16.46
CA ASN A 284 5.97 26.69 -16.46
C ASN A 284 4.94 27.52 -17.24
N GLN A 285 3.81 26.93 -17.64
CA GLN A 285 2.78 27.58 -18.44
C GLN A 285 1.40 27.50 -17.80
N SER A 286 0.59 28.53 -18.06
CA SER A 286 -0.83 28.59 -17.67
C SER A 286 -1.78 28.67 -18.87
N VAL A 287 -1.24 28.76 -20.08
CA VAL A 287 -1.99 28.86 -21.33
C VAL A 287 -1.43 27.83 -22.31
N PHE A 288 -2.33 27.05 -22.91
CA PHE A 288 -2.00 25.95 -23.82
C PHE A 288 -2.54 26.26 -25.22
N PRO A 289 -1.87 27.12 -26.01
CA PRO A 289 -2.38 27.60 -27.30
C PRO A 289 -2.60 26.48 -28.32
N TYR A 290 -1.87 25.38 -28.17
CA TYR A 290 -1.97 24.17 -28.99
C TYR A 290 -2.50 22.97 -28.20
N GLY A 291 -2.96 23.19 -26.96
CA GLY A 291 -3.33 22.13 -26.03
C GLY A 291 -2.14 21.30 -25.52
N ALA A 292 -2.44 20.26 -24.74
CA ALA A 292 -1.47 19.31 -24.21
C ALA A 292 -2.02 17.89 -24.15
N GLY A 293 -1.12 16.94 -23.95
CA GLY A 293 -1.40 15.59 -23.49
C GLY A 293 -1.70 15.51 -21.98
N PRO A 294 -2.01 14.32 -21.47
CA PRO A 294 -2.35 14.10 -20.06
C PRO A 294 -1.18 14.34 -19.09
N ASP A 295 0.06 14.34 -19.57
CA ASP A 295 1.25 14.74 -18.83
C ASP A 295 1.48 16.26 -18.84
N GLY A 296 0.59 17.04 -19.46
CA GLY A 296 0.77 18.49 -19.61
C GLY A 296 1.78 18.88 -20.70
N ASN A 297 2.25 17.92 -21.50
CA ASN A 297 3.20 18.17 -22.58
C ASN A 297 2.58 17.91 -23.95
N SER A 298 3.07 18.63 -24.96
CA SER A 298 2.83 18.33 -26.37
C SER A 298 3.95 18.91 -27.20
N THR A 299 4.11 18.44 -28.43
CA THR A 299 5.10 18.96 -29.35
C THR A 299 4.44 19.57 -30.57
N TRP A 300 5.00 20.66 -31.08
CA TRP A 300 4.42 21.37 -32.22
C TRP A 300 5.48 21.96 -33.16
N THR A 301 5.10 22.26 -34.40
CA THR A 301 5.96 22.94 -35.36
C THR A 301 5.14 23.54 -36.51
N THR A 302 5.66 24.60 -37.13
CA THR A 302 5.19 25.12 -38.43
C THR A 302 6.17 24.82 -39.57
N GLY A 303 7.31 24.20 -39.25
CA GLY A 303 8.36 23.87 -40.21
C GLY A 303 8.10 22.56 -40.96
N THR A 304 9.12 22.13 -41.71
CA THR A 304 9.08 20.94 -42.58
C THR A 304 10.16 19.90 -42.26
N THR A 305 10.92 20.08 -41.18
CA THR A 305 12.09 19.24 -40.86
C THR A 305 11.94 18.44 -39.57
N ALA A 306 10.86 18.66 -38.81
CA ALA A 306 10.65 17.95 -37.55
C ALA A 306 10.34 16.47 -37.79
N ALA A 307 10.78 15.62 -36.87
CA ALA A 307 10.58 14.17 -36.97
C ALA A 307 10.46 13.52 -35.58
N ILE A 308 9.72 12.42 -35.51
CA ILE A 308 9.63 11.51 -34.37
C ILE A 308 10.04 10.11 -34.85
N GLN A 309 10.86 9.42 -34.07
CA GLN A 309 11.10 7.99 -34.23
C GLN A 309 10.82 7.27 -32.92
N TYR A 310 9.95 6.27 -33.01
CA TYR A 310 9.66 5.31 -31.94
C TYR A 310 10.02 3.93 -32.44
N LEU A 311 11.06 3.32 -31.89
CA LEU A 311 11.66 2.09 -32.43
C LEU A 311 11.65 1.00 -31.37
N ASP A 312 11.57 -0.24 -31.86
CA ASP A 312 11.70 -1.48 -31.09
C ASP A 312 10.66 -1.63 -29.96
N PHE A 313 9.48 -1.03 -30.13
CA PHE A 313 8.37 -1.17 -29.20
C PHE A 313 7.49 -2.35 -29.58
N GLU A 314 6.97 -3.08 -28.60
CA GLU A 314 6.02 -4.18 -28.83
C GLU A 314 4.57 -3.68 -28.76
N ALA A 315 3.80 -3.96 -29.81
CA ALA A 315 2.39 -3.57 -29.91
C ALA A 315 1.64 -4.38 -30.96
N THR A 316 0.32 -4.54 -30.79
CA THR A 316 -0.60 -4.90 -31.87
C THR A 316 -1.42 -3.71 -32.36
N ASP A 317 -1.49 -2.66 -31.52
CA ASP A 317 -2.28 -1.47 -31.76
C ASP A 317 -1.51 -0.21 -31.33
N ILE A 318 -1.62 0.83 -32.15
CA ILE A 318 -0.98 2.14 -31.96
C ILE A 318 -2.05 3.21 -32.11
N GLN A 319 -2.05 4.18 -31.19
CA GLN A 319 -2.78 5.42 -31.31
C GLN A 319 -1.80 6.57 -31.45
N ILE A 320 -1.94 7.39 -32.50
CA ILE A 320 -1.24 8.67 -32.64
C ILE A 320 -2.26 9.76 -32.36
N VAL A 321 -2.03 10.53 -31.30
CA VAL A 321 -2.95 11.55 -30.83
C VAL A 321 -2.38 12.93 -31.15
N TYR A 322 -3.17 13.72 -31.87
CA TYR A 322 -2.75 14.99 -32.46
C TYR A 322 -3.88 16.01 -32.39
N ARG A 323 -3.59 17.27 -32.77
CA ARG A 323 -4.59 18.34 -32.80
C ARG A 323 -4.65 19.06 -34.15
N HIS A 324 -5.84 19.56 -34.45
CA HIS A 324 -6.14 20.23 -35.70
C HIS A 324 -5.73 21.71 -35.71
N HIS A 325 -4.51 22.01 -36.17
CA HIS A 325 -4.02 23.39 -36.33
C HIS A 325 -3.54 23.74 -37.75
N GLY A 326 -4.13 23.11 -38.77
CA GLY A 326 -3.94 23.47 -40.18
C GLY A 326 -2.67 22.92 -40.84
N GLY A 327 -1.78 22.26 -40.09
CA GLY A 327 -0.56 21.66 -40.62
C GLY A 327 -0.78 20.33 -41.36
N SER A 328 0.30 19.70 -41.83
CA SER A 328 0.27 18.33 -42.36
C SER A 328 1.49 17.56 -41.90
N PHE A 329 1.30 16.28 -41.61
CA PHE A 329 2.38 15.37 -41.26
C PHE A 329 2.18 14.04 -42.00
N ARG A 330 3.13 13.13 -41.86
CA ARG A 330 2.99 11.77 -42.37
C ARG A 330 3.65 10.78 -41.43
N TYR A 331 3.19 9.54 -41.45
CA TYR A 331 3.76 8.47 -40.65
C TYR A 331 3.98 7.19 -41.45
N SER A 332 4.91 6.36 -41.00
CA SER A 332 5.22 5.04 -41.57
C SER A 332 5.43 4.04 -40.43
N ILE A 333 4.86 2.84 -40.61
CA ILE A 333 5.05 1.69 -39.73
C ILE A 333 5.98 0.69 -40.44
N ASP A 334 6.99 0.19 -39.72
CA ASP A 334 7.90 -0.87 -40.17
C ASP A 334 8.60 -0.61 -41.51
N GLY A 335 8.86 0.66 -41.82
CA GLY A 335 9.47 1.06 -43.09
C GLY A 335 8.54 0.94 -44.30
N GLY A 336 7.24 0.75 -44.07
CA GLY A 336 6.21 0.78 -45.12
C GLY A 336 6.01 2.18 -45.72
N ALA A 337 5.09 2.28 -46.67
CA ALA A 337 4.75 3.53 -47.31
C ALA A 337 4.24 4.57 -46.29
N TYR A 338 4.60 5.84 -46.51
CA TYR A 338 4.10 6.92 -45.68
C TYR A 338 2.61 7.18 -45.93
N VAL A 339 1.86 7.33 -44.85
CA VAL A 339 0.47 7.79 -44.83
C VAL A 339 0.46 9.27 -44.49
N GLU A 340 -0.09 10.09 -45.39
CA GLU A 340 -0.22 11.53 -45.18
C GLU A 340 -1.46 11.88 -44.36
N VAL A 341 -1.31 12.85 -43.47
CA VAL A 341 -2.34 13.37 -42.58
C VAL A 341 -2.42 14.88 -42.75
N VAL A 342 -3.59 15.37 -43.16
CA VAL A 342 -3.86 16.80 -43.30
C VAL A 342 -4.71 17.26 -42.13
N CYS A 343 -4.17 18.13 -41.30
CA CYS A 343 -4.91 18.73 -40.20
C CYS A 343 -5.77 19.87 -40.72
N ASN A 344 -7.07 19.85 -40.43
CA ASN A 344 -7.88 21.06 -40.54
C ASN A 344 -7.52 22.06 -39.41
N ASN A 345 -8.19 23.20 -39.34
CA ASN A 345 -7.90 24.27 -38.37
C ASN A 345 -8.95 24.41 -37.23
N SER A 346 -9.61 23.30 -36.85
CA SER A 346 -10.68 23.31 -35.84
C SER A 346 -10.18 23.35 -34.39
N GLN A 347 -8.89 23.20 -34.15
CA GLN A 347 -8.23 23.13 -32.83
C GLN A 347 -8.68 21.94 -31.96
N SER A 348 -9.46 21.02 -32.54
CA SER A 348 -9.93 19.83 -31.86
C SER A 348 -8.86 18.74 -31.83
N ARG A 349 -8.95 17.87 -30.82
CA ARG A 349 -8.17 16.65 -30.70
C ARG A 349 -8.64 15.62 -31.73
N ALA A 350 -7.71 14.89 -32.32
CA ALA A 350 -7.96 13.79 -33.25
C ALA A 350 -7.02 12.60 -32.95
N VAL A 351 -7.44 11.42 -33.39
CA VAL A 351 -6.74 10.16 -33.12
C VAL A 351 -6.64 9.35 -34.41
N ILE A 352 -5.44 8.88 -34.73
CA ILE A 352 -5.21 7.83 -35.73
C ILE A 352 -5.11 6.51 -34.99
N ASN A 353 -5.98 5.56 -35.33
CA ASN A 353 -5.93 4.20 -34.80
C ASN A 353 -5.31 3.26 -35.84
N ILE A 354 -4.23 2.59 -35.47
CA ILE A 354 -3.57 1.53 -36.22
C ILE A 354 -3.78 0.26 -35.41
N SER A 355 -4.32 -0.79 -36.04
CA SER A 355 -4.66 -2.05 -35.37
C SER A 355 -4.32 -3.24 -36.27
N GLY A 356 -4.22 -4.42 -35.67
CA GLY A 356 -3.95 -5.66 -36.39
C GLY A 356 -2.48 -5.84 -36.79
N LEU A 357 -1.56 -5.16 -36.12
CA LEU A 357 -0.14 -5.47 -36.22
C LEU A 357 0.12 -6.85 -35.61
N ALA A 358 1.14 -7.54 -36.11
CA ALA A 358 1.58 -8.80 -35.51
C ALA A 358 2.09 -8.51 -34.09
N ASP A 359 1.90 -9.45 -33.16
CA ASP A 359 2.43 -9.24 -31.82
C ASP A 359 3.96 -9.40 -31.83
N GLY A 360 4.68 -8.29 -31.68
CA GLY A 360 6.14 -8.24 -31.75
C GLY A 360 6.69 -6.82 -31.86
N PRO A 361 8.01 -6.67 -32.10
CA PRO A 361 8.66 -5.37 -32.19
C PRO A 361 8.30 -4.63 -33.49
N HIS A 362 8.03 -3.33 -33.36
CA HIS A 362 7.66 -2.43 -34.45
C HIS A 362 8.47 -1.14 -34.44
N SER A 363 8.41 -0.42 -35.56
CA SER A 363 8.91 0.95 -35.69
C SER A 363 7.85 1.89 -36.23
N LEU A 364 7.76 3.07 -35.64
CA LEU A 364 6.94 4.19 -36.09
C LEU A 364 7.87 5.36 -36.39
N ARG A 365 7.77 5.88 -37.61
CA ARG A 365 8.43 7.12 -38.04
C ARG A 365 7.36 8.13 -38.41
N LEU A 366 7.46 9.34 -37.87
CA LEU A 366 6.61 10.47 -38.21
C LEU A 366 7.48 11.64 -38.64
N ASP A 367 7.12 12.32 -39.72
CA ASP A 367 7.80 13.54 -40.15
C ASP A 367 6.79 14.57 -40.69
N VAL A 368 7.23 15.83 -40.78
CA VAL A 368 6.42 16.96 -41.25
C VAL A 368 6.88 17.50 -42.60
N THR A 369 7.55 16.69 -43.42
CA THR A 369 8.09 17.15 -44.72
C THR A 369 7.01 17.61 -45.70
N ASN A 370 5.78 17.11 -45.54
CA ASN A 370 4.60 17.53 -46.29
C ASN A 370 3.92 18.79 -45.72
N ASN A 371 4.43 19.41 -44.65
CA ASN A 371 3.88 20.63 -44.04
C ASN A 371 4.24 21.91 -44.82
N THR A 372 4.13 21.91 -46.15
CA THR A 372 4.57 23.03 -46.99
C THR A 372 3.63 24.24 -46.97
N GLY A 373 2.43 24.08 -46.39
CA GLY A 373 1.41 25.13 -46.27
C GLY A 373 1.59 26.08 -45.07
N GLY A 374 2.55 25.81 -44.18
CA GLY A 374 2.85 26.66 -43.02
C GLY A 374 1.85 26.58 -41.87
N GLY A 375 0.94 25.59 -41.88
CA GLY A 375 0.07 25.31 -40.75
C GLY A 375 0.84 24.66 -39.59
N THR A 376 0.23 24.63 -38.40
CA THR A 376 0.86 24.03 -37.22
C THR A 376 0.49 22.55 -37.14
N VAL A 377 1.51 21.71 -37.00
CA VAL A 377 1.37 20.29 -36.62
C VAL A 377 1.56 20.19 -35.11
N VAL A 378 0.69 19.45 -34.43
CA VAL A 378 0.76 19.23 -32.98
C VAL A 378 0.59 17.74 -32.70
N ILE A 379 1.52 17.13 -32.00
CA ILE A 379 1.44 15.75 -31.52
C ILE A 379 1.38 15.79 -29.99
N ASP A 380 0.28 15.30 -29.43
CA ASP A 380 0.09 15.27 -27.97
C ASP A 380 0.80 14.05 -27.38
N TYR A 381 0.54 12.86 -27.91
CA TYR A 381 1.16 11.61 -27.46
C TYR A 381 0.93 10.45 -28.43
N ILE A 382 1.65 9.35 -28.18
CA ILE A 382 1.50 8.05 -28.82
C ILE A 382 1.17 7.03 -27.73
N TYR A 383 0.20 6.16 -27.99
CA TYR A 383 -0.19 5.10 -27.07
C TYR A 383 -0.13 3.74 -27.76
N THR A 384 0.47 2.75 -27.10
CA THR A 384 0.68 1.41 -27.66
C THR A 384 0.21 0.31 -26.72
N THR A 385 -0.47 -0.68 -27.28
CA THR A 385 -0.98 -1.84 -26.52
C THR A 385 -0.81 -3.14 -27.31
N ARG A 386 -0.70 -4.26 -26.59
CA ARG A 386 -0.75 -5.62 -27.12
C ARG A 386 -2.12 -6.20 -26.73
N ALA A 387 -3.10 -6.06 -27.62
CA ALA A 387 -4.49 -6.47 -27.39
C ALA A 387 -4.65 -7.94 -26.95
N PRO A 388 -4.00 -8.95 -27.57
CA PRO A 388 -4.20 -10.35 -27.20
C PRO A 388 -3.52 -10.75 -25.89
N VAL A 389 -2.58 -9.94 -25.40
CA VAL A 389 -1.75 -10.27 -24.25
C VAL A 389 -2.50 -9.99 -22.96
N ALA A 390 -2.61 -11.02 -22.14
CA ALA A 390 -3.02 -10.87 -20.76
C ALA A 390 -1.82 -10.40 -19.93
N GLY A 391 -1.87 -9.21 -19.35
CA GLY A 391 -0.66 -8.64 -18.75
C GLY A 391 -0.82 -7.27 -18.10
N VAL A 392 0.32 -6.65 -17.79
CA VAL A 392 0.38 -5.35 -17.10
C VAL A 392 0.83 -4.25 -18.06
N GLN A 393 0.33 -3.03 -17.85
CA GLN A 393 0.76 -1.85 -18.58
C GLN A 393 1.09 -0.70 -17.62
N VAL A 394 2.18 0.00 -17.89
CA VAL A 394 2.59 1.20 -17.13
C VAL A 394 2.41 2.43 -18.03
N LEU A 395 1.65 3.42 -17.55
CA LEU A 395 1.37 4.67 -18.24
C LEU A 395 2.13 5.81 -17.54
N LYS A 396 3.23 6.27 -18.13
CA LYS A 396 4.13 7.29 -17.54
C LYS A 396 3.69 8.71 -17.93
N LEU A 397 2.90 9.35 -17.08
CA LEU A 397 2.32 10.69 -17.29
C LEU A 397 3.02 11.77 -16.43
N GLY A 398 4.35 11.75 -16.41
CA GLY A 398 5.16 12.66 -15.58
C GLY A 398 5.62 13.91 -16.31
N ASN A 399 5.72 15.03 -15.58
CA ASN A 399 6.16 16.32 -16.09
C ASN A 399 7.25 16.93 -15.20
N GLY A 400 8.47 17.07 -15.72
CA GLY A 400 9.63 17.55 -14.97
C GLY A 400 9.43 18.95 -14.42
N GLY A 401 9.80 19.18 -13.16
CA GLY A 401 9.72 20.52 -12.55
C GLY A 401 8.32 20.99 -12.18
N THR A 402 7.26 20.23 -12.52
CA THR A 402 5.90 20.59 -12.10
C THR A 402 5.74 20.51 -10.58
N ALA A 403 4.85 21.34 -10.06
CA ALA A 403 4.38 21.36 -8.67
C ALA A 403 2.85 21.45 -8.71
N GLY A 404 2.15 21.22 -7.61
CA GLY A 404 0.69 21.36 -7.53
C GLY A 404 0.18 22.67 -8.15
N PHE A 405 0.89 23.78 -7.92
CA PHE A 405 0.60 25.08 -8.53
C PHE A 405 0.51 25.06 -10.08
N TRP A 406 1.31 24.22 -10.73
CA TRP A 406 1.35 24.10 -12.19
C TRP A 406 0.44 22.99 -12.72
N VAL A 407 0.36 21.85 -12.03
CA VAL A 407 -0.44 20.70 -12.45
C VAL A 407 -1.89 21.08 -12.74
N LYS A 408 -2.49 21.92 -11.89
CA LYS A 408 -3.87 22.40 -12.05
C LYS A 408 -4.17 23.06 -13.39
N ASN A 409 -3.17 23.60 -14.09
CA ASN A 409 -3.38 24.28 -15.37
C ASN A 409 -3.64 23.28 -16.51
N TYR A 410 -3.26 22.02 -16.35
CA TYR A 410 -3.38 20.99 -17.38
C TYR A 410 -4.17 19.74 -16.96
N THR A 411 -4.75 19.70 -15.76
CA THR A 411 -5.64 18.59 -15.32
C THR A 411 -6.81 18.36 -16.27
N GLN A 412 -7.30 19.40 -16.94
CA GLN A 412 -8.32 19.30 -18.00
C GLN A 412 -7.93 18.37 -19.17
N TYR A 413 -6.63 18.14 -19.40
CA TYR A 413 -6.14 17.25 -20.46
C TYR A 413 -5.99 15.78 -20.01
N LEU A 414 -6.29 15.46 -18.74
CA LEU A 414 -6.27 14.09 -18.23
C LEU A 414 -7.51 13.29 -18.67
N THR A 415 -8.70 13.87 -18.57
CA THR A 415 -9.96 13.09 -18.60
C THR A 415 -10.15 12.27 -19.87
N THR A 416 -9.98 12.87 -21.06
CA THR A 416 -10.20 12.13 -22.32
C THR A 416 -9.16 11.02 -22.53
N PRO A 417 -7.84 11.26 -22.44
CA PRO A 417 -6.85 10.19 -22.52
C PRO A 417 -7.06 9.07 -21.49
N LEU A 418 -7.42 9.39 -20.25
CA LEU A 418 -7.67 8.38 -19.23
C LEU A 418 -8.94 7.56 -19.51
N ALA A 419 -9.97 8.17 -20.10
CA ALA A 419 -11.19 7.47 -20.50
C ALA A 419 -10.91 6.46 -21.63
N GLU A 420 -9.92 6.72 -22.47
CA GLU A 420 -9.49 5.81 -23.54
C GLU A 420 -8.52 4.74 -23.03
N MET A 421 -7.54 5.12 -22.21
CA MET A 421 -6.54 4.20 -21.68
C MET A 421 -7.09 3.30 -20.57
N GLN A 422 -8.11 3.74 -19.82
CA GLN A 422 -8.77 3.01 -18.74
C GLN A 422 -7.79 2.41 -17.71
N PRO A 423 -6.97 3.23 -17.00
CA PRO A 423 -6.16 2.70 -15.92
C PRO A 423 -7.00 2.09 -14.78
N ASP A 424 -6.38 1.23 -13.99
CA ASP A 424 -7.02 0.53 -12.86
C ASP A 424 -6.55 1.06 -11.50
N VAL A 425 -5.43 1.77 -11.49
CA VAL A 425 -4.91 2.54 -10.34
C VAL A 425 -4.08 3.72 -10.83
N VAL A 426 -4.11 4.82 -10.08
CA VAL A 426 -3.26 5.98 -10.30
C VAL A 426 -2.29 6.11 -9.13
N VAL A 427 -1.00 6.21 -9.43
CA VAL A 427 0.04 6.60 -8.47
C VAL A 427 0.42 8.04 -8.74
N VAL A 428 0.33 8.89 -7.72
CA VAL A 428 0.69 10.31 -7.80
C VAL A 428 1.94 10.57 -6.98
N VAL A 429 2.99 11.10 -7.61
CA VAL A 429 4.25 11.49 -6.95
C VAL A 429 4.53 12.97 -7.22
N LEU A 430 4.17 13.80 -6.25
CA LEU A 430 4.40 15.25 -6.24
C LEU A 430 4.91 15.66 -4.85
N GLY A 431 5.41 16.88 -4.73
CA GLY A 431 5.94 17.40 -3.47
C GLY A 431 7.36 17.92 -3.60
N THR A 432 8.19 17.37 -4.48
CA THR A 432 9.61 17.73 -4.62
C THR A 432 9.79 19.19 -5.01
N ASN A 433 8.98 19.67 -5.95
CA ASN A 433 9.01 21.08 -6.38
C ASN A 433 8.10 21.97 -5.54
N ASP A 434 7.07 21.39 -4.92
CA ASP A 434 6.14 22.09 -4.02
C ASP A 434 6.86 22.64 -2.79
N TYR A 435 7.60 21.79 -2.07
CA TYR A 435 8.28 22.19 -0.83
C TYR A 435 9.36 23.28 -1.04
N ARG A 436 9.75 23.51 -2.29
CA ARG A 436 10.76 24.49 -2.73
C ARG A 436 10.16 25.75 -3.36
N SER A 437 8.83 25.86 -3.44
CA SER A 437 8.14 26.92 -4.16
C SER A 437 7.14 27.64 -3.27
N ALA A 438 7.29 28.96 -3.14
CA ALA A 438 6.32 29.80 -2.43
C ALA A 438 4.94 29.84 -3.14
N ASN A 439 4.88 29.49 -4.43
CA ASN A 439 3.64 29.48 -5.20
C ASN A 439 2.79 28.22 -4.93
N SER A 440 3.38 27.16 -4.36
CA SER A 440 2.69 25.88 -4.14
C SER A 440 2.64 25.52 -2.66
N PRO A 441 2.11 26.36 -1.75
CA PRO A 441 1.97 25.99 -0.35
C PRO A 441 1.07 24.74 -0.18
N PRO A 442 1.07 24.08 0.99
CA PRO A 442 0.34 22.82 1.19
C PRO A 442 -1.14 22.84 0.77
N SER A 443 -1.83 23.97 0.90
CA SER A 443 -3.21 24.13 0.44
C SER A 443 -3.36 24.05 -1.09
N VAL A 444 -2.44 24.68 -1.84
CA VAL A 444 -2.42 24.62 -3.32
C VAL A 444 -2.01 23.24 -3.80
N TYR A 445 -1.08 22.60 -3.10
CA TYR A 445 -0.71 21.21 -3.35
C TYR A 445 -1.93 20.28 -3.23
N VAL A 446 -2.68 20.33 -2.12
CA VAL A 446 -3.89 19.52 -1.91
C VAL A 446 -4.99 19.86 -2.93
N GLU A 447 -5.18 21.13 -3.28
CA GLU A 447 -6.12 21.54 -4.34
C GLU A 447 -5.77 20.87 -5.68
N ALA A 448 -4.49 20.83 -6.04
CA ALA A 448 -4.03 20.18 -7.27
C ALA A 448 -4.27 18.66 -7.24
N LEU A 449 -4.02 18.00 -6.11
CA LEU A 449 -4.32 16.57 -5.96
C LEU A 449 -5.81 16.30 -6.13
N GLN A 450 -6.68 17.14 -5.56
CA GLN A 450 -8.12 17.03 -5.74
C GLN A 450 -8.52 17.18 -7.22
N GLN A 451 -7.93 18.14 -7.95
CA GLN A 451 -8.23 18.30 -9.38
C GLN A 451 -7.75 17.11 -10.23
N ILE A 452 -6.63 16.47 -9.87
CA ILE A 452 -6.22 15.22 -10.50
C ILE A 452 -7.25 14.13 -10.23
N VAL A 453 -7.67 13.96 -8.98
CA VAL A 453 -8.70 12.98 -8.59
C VAL A 453 -9.99 13.21 -9.36
N ASP A 454 -10.50 14.44 -9.38
CA ASP A 454 -11.74 14.80 -10.08
C ASP A 454 -11.64 14.50 -11.58
N ALA A 455 -10.54 14.89 -12.23
CA ALA A 455 -10.33 14.64 -13.66
C ALA A 455 -10.25 13.14 -13.99
N CYS A 456 -9.66 12.35 -13.09
CA CYS A 456 -9.57 10.90 -13.20
C CYS A 456 -10.92 10.22 -12.94
N HIS A 457 -11.69 10.64 -11.92
CA HIS A 457 -13.02 10.09 -11.63
C HIS A 457 -14.05 10.46 -12.70
N LEU A 458 -13.89 11.59 -13.39
CA LEU A 458 -14.68 11.89 -14.58
C LEU A 458 -14.41 10.89 -15.73
N ALA A 459 -13.21 10.31 -15.79
CA ALA A 459 -12.81 9.35 -16.83
C ALA A 459 -13.08 7.89 -16.44
N VAL A 460 -12.80 7.55 -15.18
CA VAL A 460 -12.87 6.22 -14.58
C VAL A 460 -13.43 6.37 -13.15
N PRO A 461 -14.76 6.34 -12.97
CA PRO A 461 -15.41 6.73 -11.70
C PRO A 461 -14.99 5.95 -10.46
N ASP A 462 -14.53 4.71 -10.61
CA ASP A 462 -14.18 3.81 -9.52
C ASP A 462 -12.66 3.59 -9.36
N ILE A 463 -11.83 4.44 -9.97
CA ILE A 463 -10.37 4.28 -9.89
C ILE A 463 -9.82 4.64 -8.49
N GLY A 464 -8.88 3.81 -8.03
CA GLY A 464 -8.15 4.00 -6.79
C GLY A 464 -6.87 4.82 -6.94
N PHE A 465 -6.41 5.43 -5.84
CA PHE A 465 -5.23 6.29 -5.81
C PHE A 465 -4.24 5.88 -4.74
N VAL A 466 -2.96 5.96 -5.11
CA VAL A 466 -1.81 5.88 -4.21
C VAL A 466 -1.04 7.20 -4.30
N PHE A 467 -1.07 7.99 -3.24
CA PHE A 467 -0.30 9.22 -3.15
C PHE A 467 1.04 8.96 -2.48
N VAL A 468 2.11 9.46 -3.08
CA VAL A 468 3.47 9.27 -2.58
C VAL A 468 4.08 10.62 -2.21
N VAL A 469 4.41 10.81 -0.94
CA VAL A 469 5.28 11.91 -0.52
C VAL A 469 6.72 11.51 -0.85
N PRO A 470 7.49 12.33 -1.58
CA PRO A 470 8.89 12.02 -1.88
C PRO A 470 9.75 12.03 -0.62
N SER A 471 10.96 11.48 -0.71
CA SER A 471 11.96 11.65 0.35
C SER A 471 12.51 13.08 0.31
N GLU A 472 12.91 13.61 1.46
CA GLU A 472 13.56 14.92 1.51
C GLU A 472 14.87 14.89 0.70
N SER A 473 14.97 15.83 -0.24
CA SER A 473 16.10 16.02 -1.14
C SER A 473 16.92 17.23 -0.70
N GLN A 474 18.11 17.46 -1.28
CA GLN A 474 19.03 18.53 -0.84
C GLN A 474 18.63 19.95 -1.30
N GLY A 475 17.46 20.13 -1.90
CA GLY A 475 17.01 21.44 -2.37
C GLY A 475 16.51 22.34 -1.21
N PRO A 476 16.61 23.68 -1.33
CA PRO A 476 16.20 24.60 -0.28
C PRO A 476 14.69 24.52 -0.05
N ALA A 477 14.29 24.19 1.16
CA ALA A 477 12.88 24.20 1.55
C ALA A 477 12.39 25.64 1.74
N VAL A 478 11.30 25.98 1.04
CA VAL A 478 10.49 27.18 1.33
C VAL A 478 9.48 26.87 2.42
N THR A 479 8.87 25.69 2.33
CA THR A 479 8.00 25.11 3.36
C THR A 479 8.49 23.69 3.62
N PRO A 480 8.63 23.24 4.89
CA PRO A 480 9.08 21.89 5.21
C PRO A 480 8.28 20.81 4.48
N LEU A 481 8.95 19.78 3.96
CA LEU A 481 8.26 18.68 3.26
C LEU A 481 7.28 17.92 4.19
N ALA A 482 7.54 17.93 5.51
CA ALA A 482 6.63 17.41 6.52
C ALA A 482 5.25 18.10 6.51
N ASP A 483 5.17 19.40 6.23
CA ASP A 483 3.89 20.11 6.16
C ASP A 483 3.04 19.63 4.98
N TYR A 484 3.68 19.23 3.86
CA TYR A 484 3.00 18.63 2.71
C TYR A 484 2.55 17.20 2.99
N ARG A 485 3.36 16.43 3.73
CA ARG A 485 2.99 15.09 4.21
C ARG A 485 1.75 15.17 5.10
N ASP A 486 1.74 16.06 6.07
CA ASP A 486 0.64 16.20 7.02
C ASP A 486 -0.63 16.71 6.31
N ALA A 487 -0.49 17.67 5.39
CA ALA A 487 -1.60 18.11 4.54
C ALA A 487 -2.15 16.99 3.65
N LEU A 488 -1.28 16.16 3.07
CA LEU A 488 -1.69 14.99 2.30
C LEU A 488 -2.47 14.01 3.17
N TRP A 489 -2.00 13.66 4.37
CA TRP A 489 -2.70 12.73 5.25
C TRP A 489 -4.08 13.23 5.66
N ASN A 490 -4.15 14.48 6.13
CA ASN A 490 -5.41 15.09 6.55
C ASN A 490 -6.45 15.15 5.42
N TRP A 491 -6.00 15.22 4.16
CA TRP A 491 -6.89 15.20 3.01
C TRP A 491 -7.19 13.78 2.51
N ALA A 492 -6.18 12.93 2.33
CA ALA A 492 -6.25 11.64 1.64
C ALA A 492 -6.89 10.54 2.50
N ILE A 493 -6.52 10.45 3.78
CA ILE A 493 -6.94 9.34 4.66
C ILE A 493 -8.46 9.35 4.89
N PRO A 494 -9.10 10.48 5.26
CA PRO A 494 -10.55 10.52 5.44
C PRO A 494 -11.34 10.26 4.15
N ARG A 495 -10.68 10.37 2.99
CA ARG A 495 -11.25 10.08 1.66
C ARG A 495 -10.96 8.64 1.19
N GLY A 496 -10.32 7.83 2.04
CA GLY A 496 -9.99 6.44 1.76
C GLY A 496 -8.90 6.29 0.69
N HIS A 497 -8.08 7.31 0.43
CA HIS A 497 -6.95 7.21 -0.49
C HIS A 497 -5.73 6.55 0.18
N GLN A 498 -4.95 5.80 -0.58
CA GLN A 498 -3.72 5.19 -0.05
C GLN A 498 -2.59 6.22 -0.02
N VAL A 499 -1.80 6.23 1.06
CA VAL A 499 -0.64 7.12 1.19
C VAL A 499 0.63 6.38 1.54
N ILE A 500 1.70 6.65 0.79
CA ILE A 500 3.07 6.22 1.08
C ILE A 500 3.92 7.46 1.34
N SER A 501 4.52 7.53 2.52
CA SER A 501 5.51 8.57 2.81
C SER A 501 6.92 8.02 2.65
N LEU A 502 7.65 8.46 1.63
CA LEU A 502 9.07 8.15 1.51
C LEU A 502 9.90 9.02 2.47
N LEU A 503 9.41 10.21 2.83
CA LEU A 503 9.99 11.08 3.85
C LEU A 503 10.20 10.34 5.18
N ASP A 504 9.20 9.57 5.64
CA ASP A 504 9.29 8.87 6.93
C ASP A 504 9.99 7.51 6.81
N ARG A 505 10.12 6.97 5.59
CA ARG A 505 10.74 5.66 5.32
C ARG A 505 12.23 5.74 5.07
N TRP A 506 12.70 6.86 4.53
CA TRP A 506 14.11 7.05 4.21
C TRP A 506 14.77 7.89 5.30
N PRO A 507 16.05 7.62 5.61
CA PRO A 507 16.79 8.55 6.45
C PRO A 507 16.99 9.88 5.70
N GLY A 508 17.26 10.96 6.43
CA GLY A 508 17.51 12.26 5.83
C GLY A 508 18.59 12.24 4.74
N PHE A 509 18.52 13.23 3.82
CA PHE A 509 19.30 13.25 2.58
C PHE A 509 20.79 12.84 2.73
N PRO A 510 21.58 13.36 3.69
CA PRO A 510 23.00 13.00 3.79
C PRO A 510 23.24 11.50 3.96
N THR A 511 22.42 10.84 4.78
CA THR A 511 22.53 9.39 5.06
C THR A 511 22.04 8.58 3.86
N ALA A 512 20.89 8.95 3.29
CA ALA A 512 20.36 8.29 2.10
C ALA A 512 21.32 8.42 0.89
N ASN A 513 21.93 9.58 0.71
CA ASN A 513 22.90 9.84 -0.35
C ASN A 513 24.19 9.05 -0.13
N ALA A 514 24.69 8.97 1.10
CA ALA A 514 25.85 8.13 1.44
C ALA A 514 25.58 6.63 1.20
N ALA A 515 24.34 6.19 1.34
CA ALA A 515 23.89 4.84 0.99
C ALA A 515 23.69 4.62 -0.53
N GLY A 516 23.93 5.65 -1.36
CA GLY A 516 23.82 5.57 -2.82
C GLY A 516 22.39 5.65 -3.34
N LEU A 517 21.42 6.11 -2.54
CA LEU A 517 20.01 6.21 -2.96
C LEU A 517 19.73 7.40 -3.90
N TRP A 518 20.67 8.34 -4.03
CA TRP A 518 20.54 9.55 -4.82
C TRP A 518 21.57 9.58 -5.96
N ARG A 519 21.15 10.04 -7.13
CA ARG A 519 22.04 10.34 -8.26
C ARG A 519 22.60 11.75 -8.13
N ASP A 520 21.74 12.67 -7.73
CA ASP A 520 22.01 14.09 -7.59
C ASP A 520 21.20 14.66 -6.42
N GLN A 521 21.21 15.99 -6.28
CA GLN A 521 20.56 16.69 -5.17
C GLN A 521 19.03 16.58 -5.13
N SER A 522 18.39 16.11 -6.21
CA SER A 522 16.93 16.09 -6.38
C SER A 522 16.37 14.78 -6.90
N HIS A 523 17.20 13.89 -7.44
CA HIS A 523 16.74 12.66 -8.10
C HIS A 523 17.44 11.43 -7.54
N VAL A 524 16.65 10.36 -7.39
CA VAL A 524 17.13 9.06 -6.92
C VAL A 524 18.07 8.40 -7.92
N SER A 525 18.93 7.51 -7.41
CA SER A 525 19.84 6.73 -8.22
C SER A 525 19.13 5.64 -9.02
N ASP A 526 19.75 5.25 -10.12
CA ASP A 526 19.34 4.14 -10.98
C ASP A 526 20.46 3.09 -11.00
N PRO A 527 20.23 1.83 -10.59
CA PRO A 527 18.91 1.27 -10.25
C PRO A 527 18.54 1.35 -8.76
N LEU A 528 19.48 1.63 -7.85
CA LEU A 528 19.28 1.35 -6.41
C LEU A 528 18.11 2.11 -5.79
N GLY A 529 18.15 3.45 -5.78
CA GLY A 529 17.11 4.27 -5.17
C GLY A 529 15.74 4.08 -5.83
N ALA A 530 15.72 4.05 -7.16
CA ALA A 530 14.51 3.78 -7.93
C ALA A 530 13.89 2.40 -7.64
N THR A 531 14.70 1.35 -7.52
CA THR A 531 14.23 0.00 -7.18
C THR A 531 13.65 -0.06 -5.77
N MET A 532 14.23 0.65 -4.81
CA MET A 532 13.70 0.70 -3.45
C MET A 532 12.30 1.34 -3.40
N ILE A 533 12.08 2.41 -4.17
CA ILE A 533 10.75 3.04 -4.29
C ILE A 533 9.77 2.10 -5.00
N ALA A 534 10.17 1.52 -6.13
CA ALA A 534 9.31 0.63 -6.89
C ALA A 534 8.88 -0.61 -6.09
N LYS A 535 9.78 -1.20 -5.28
CA LYS A 535 9.43 -2.27 -4.34
C LYS A 535 8.42 -1.81 -3.30
N THR A 536 8.64 -0.62 -2.71
CA THR A 536 7.72 -0.04 -1.73
C THR A 536 6.31 0.12 -2.31
N LEU A 537 6.19 0.60 -3.55
CA LEU A 537 4.90 0.69 -4.25
C LEU A 537 4.26 -0.69 -4.45
N VAL A 538 5.02 -1.66 -4.94
CA VAL A 538 4.50 -3.00 -5.25
C VAL A 538 4.07 -3.73 -3.98
N GLU A 539 4.90 -3.74 -2.95
CA GLU A 539 4.68 -4.50 -1.71
C GLU A 539 3.54 -3.93 -0.86
N LEU A 540 3.38 -2.60 -0.83
CA LEU A 540 2.41 -1.96 0.06
C LEU A 540 1.07 -1.66 -0.61
N SER A 541 1.03 -1.54 -1.93
CA SER A 541 -0.16 -1.07 -2.66
C SER A 541 -0.64 -2.04 -3.72
N LEU A 542 0.27 -2.61 -4.50
CA LEU A 542 -0.13 -3.31 -5.73
C LEU A 542 -0.26 -4.83 -5.57
N LYS A 543 0.39 -5.44 -4.57
CA LYS A 543 0.28 -6.88 -4.24
C LYS A 543 -0.38 -7.16 -2.89
N GLY A 544 -0.79 -6.11 -2.17
CA GLY A 544 -1.39 -6.20 -0.84
C GLY A 544 -2.88 -6.54 -0.86
#